data_AF-A0A6A3BQZ0-F1
#
_entry.id   AF-A0A6A3BQZ0-F1
#
_cell.length_a   1.000
_cell.length_b   1.000
_cell.length_c   1.000
_cell.angle_alpha   90.00
_cell.angle_beta   90.00
_cell.angle_gamma   90.00
#
_symmetry.space_group_name_H-M   'P 1'
#
loop_
_entity.id
_entity.type
_entity.pdbx_description
1 polymer ?
#
loop_
_entity_poly.entity_id
_entity_poly.type
_entity_poly.pdbx_seq_one_letter_code
_entity_poly.pdbx_strand_id
1 'polypeptide(L)'
;MRIKVPKVSWHHLVWFLGRIPKYIPKHIIIVWMVILNRLLTRVKLLRMGLNIDNDKCVHCGIEVESRDHLLFECGFARELWGAILALCGVNRRVSSWERELAWAIHCFKACMGWSCVWHLEGEK
;
A
#
# COMPACT_ATOMS: atom_id res chain seq x y z
N MET A 1 33.88 1.37 2.06
CA MET A 1 33.28 0.53 3.12
C MET A 1 31.79 0.36 2.81
N ARG A 2 31.31 -0.85 2.50
CA ARG A 2 29.90 -1.08 2.13
C ARG A 2 29.10 -1.34 3.40
N ILE A 3 28.27 -0.40 3.84
CA ILE A 3 27.44 -0.55 5.03
C ILE A 3 26.44 -1.69 4.75
N LYS A 4 26.45 -2.73 5.60
CA LYS A 4 25.44 -3.79 5.53
C LYS A 4 24.13 -3.25 6.09
N VAL A 5 23.22 -2.90 5.20
CA VAL A 5 21.87 -2.45 5.57
C VAL A 5 21.06 -3.67 6.04
N PRO A 6 20.35 -3.60 7.18
CA PRO A 6 19.54 -4.71 7.67
C PRO A 6 18.45 -5.10 6.66
N LYS A 7 18.21 -6.40 6.52
CA LYS A 7 17.23 -6.94 5.57
C LYS A 7 15.81 -6.59 6.04
N VAL A 8 15.11 -5.79 5.26
CA VAL A 8 13.73 -5.37 5.55
C VAL A 8 12.72 -6.48 5.25
N SER A 9 11.71 -6.66 6.11
CA SER A 9 10.72 -7.73 5.99
C SER A 9 9.83 -7.62 4.75
N TRP A 10 9.59 -6.41 4.26
CA TRP A 10 8.72 -6.10 3.12
C TRP A 10 9.38 -6.25 1.75
N HIS A 11 10.68 -6.56 1.66
CA HIS A 11 11.40 -6.58 0.37
C HIS A 11 10.74 -7.49 -0.68
N HIS A 12 10.07 -8.57 -0.24
CA HIS A 12 9.30 -9.44 -1.14
C HIS A 12 8.09 -8.75 -1.77
N LEU A 13 7.44 -7.83 -1.06
CA LEU A 13 6.35 -7.03 -1.61
C LEU A 13 6.86 -6.25 -2.81
N VAL A 14 7.93 -5.48 -2.66
CA VAL A 14 8.40 -4.58 -3.74
C VAL A 14 9.00 -5.35 -4.92
N TRP A 15 9.86 -6.33 -4.65
CA TRP A 15 10.70 -6.92 -5.69
C TRP A 15 10.16 -8.24 -6.28
N PHE A 16 9.21 -8.89 -5.62
CA PHE A 16 8.62 -10.15 -6.07
C PHE A 16 7.13 -10.05 -6.45
N LEU A 17 6.48 -8.88 -6.28
CA LEU A 17 5.18 -8.57 -6.89
C LEU A 17 5.18 -8.75 -8.43
N GLY A 18 6.36 -8.69 -9.07
CA GLY A 18 6.54 -8.91 -10.50
C GLY A 18 7.22 -10.24 -10.83
N ARG A 19 6.45 -11.33 -10.94
CA ARG A 19 6.86 -12.52 -11.70
C ARG A 19 6.81 -12.29 -13.23
N ILE A 20 6.98 -11.04 -13.70
CA ILE A 20 6.88 -10.68 -15.12
C ILE A 20 8.23 -10.13 -15.59
N PRO A 21 9.01 -10.93 -16.34
CA PRO A 21 10.33 -10.56 -16.82
C PRO A 21 10.21 -9.76 -18.13
N LYS A 22 9.99 -8.43 -18.05
CA LYS A 22 10.41 -7.52 -19.14
C LYS A 22 10.36 -6.02 -18.82
N TYR A 23 9.52 -5.56 -17.90
CA TYR A 23 9.38 -4.14 -17.55
C TYR A 23 9.05 -3.96 -16.08
N ILE A 24 9.66 -2.96 -15.41
CA ILE A 24 9.28 -2.56 -14.05
C ILE A 24 7.94 -1.83 -14.13
N PRO A 25 6.84 -2.40 -13.61
CA PRO A 25 5.55 -1.73 -13.65
C PRO A 25 5.55 -0.50 -12.73
N LYS A 26 4.86 0.57 -13.15
CA LYS A 26 4.72 1.81 -12.37
C LYS A 26 4.22 1.56 -10.93
N HIS A 27 3.37 0.55 -10.74
CA HIS A 27 2.84 0.20 -9.43
C HIS A 27 3.93 -0.26 -8.43
N ILE A 28 5.02 -0.89 -8.89
CA ILE A 28 6.13 -1.30 -8.00
C ILE A 28 6.80 -0.08 -7.37
N ILE A 29 7.05 0.95 -8.19
CA ILE A 29 7.67 2.21 -7.73
C ILE A 29 6.74 2.90 -6.73
N ILE A 30 5.43 2.95 -7.02
CA ILE A 30 4.45 3.54 -6.11
C ILE A 30 4.43 2.77 -4.78
N VAL A 31 4.33 1.44 -4.80
CA VAL A 31 4.32 0.59 -3.59
C VAL A 31 5.59 0.82 -2.77
N TRP A 32 6.75 0.87 -3.42
CA TRP A 32 8.03 1.16 -2.76
C TRP A 32 8.03 2.55 -2.09
N MET A 33 7.55 3.58 -2.79
CA MET A 33 7.44 4.93 -2.23
C MET A 33 6.46 4.97 -1.05
N VAL A 34 5.34 4.26 -1.11
CA VAL A 34 4.37 4.17 -0.02
C VAL A 34 5.01 3.52 1.21
N ILE A 35 5.69 2.40 1.02
CA ILE A 35 6.38 1.68 2.09
C ILE A 35 7.44 2.55 2.78
N LEU A 36 8.21 3.29 2.00
CA LEU A 36 9.22 4.21 2.55
C LEU A 36 8.65 5.53 3.09
N ASN A 37 7.33 5.72 3.04
CA ASN A 37 6.68 7.00 3.31
C ASN A 37 7.31 8.16 2.52
N ARG A 38 7.52 7.97 1.22
CA ARG A 38 8.12 8.94 0.29
C ARG A 38 7.14 9.45 -0.78
N LEU A 39 5.87 9.08 -0.70
CA LEU A 39 4.83 9.66 -1.54
C LEU A 39 4.73 11.17 -1.31
N LEU A 40 4.67 11.96 -2.38
CA LEU A 40 4.52 13.41 -2.37
C LEU A 40 3.08 13.80 -2.00
N THR A 41 2.79 13.82 -0.70
CA THR A 41 1.50 14.33 -0.20
C THR A 41 1.56 15.84 0.00
N ARG A 42 0.41 16.52 0.02
CA ARG A 42 0.34 17.97 0.22
C ARG A 42 1.10 18.45 1.46
N VAL A 43 1.02 17.71 2.57
CA VAL A 43 1.82 18.00 3.78
C VAL A 43 3.32 18.04 3.48
N LYS A 44 3.83 17.09 2.70
CA LYS A 44 5.27 17.04 2.38
C LYS A 44 5.65 18.12 1.38
N LEU A 45 4.80 18.39 0.40
CA LEU A 45 5.03 19.45 -0.57
C LEU A 45 5.09 20.83 0.10
N LEU A 46 4.19 21.10 1.05
CA LEU A 46 4.24 22.32 1.88
C LEU A 46 5.53 22.40 2.69
N ARG A 47 5.97 21.29 3.31
CA ARG A 47 7.26 21.23 4.04
C ARG A 47 8.47 21.44 3.12
N MET A 48 8.36 21.11 1.84
CA MET A 48 9.39 21.38 0.83
C MET A 48 9.37 22.84 0.34
N GLY A 49 8.46 23.68 0.83
CA GLY A 49 8.35 25.09 0.46
C GLY A 49 7.60 25.33 -0.87
N LEU A 50 6.87 24.32 -1.38
CA LEU A 50 6.00 24.55 -2.53
C LEU A 50 4.75 25.32 -2.11
N ASN A 51 4.34 26.27 -2.95
CA ASN A 51 3.11 27.03 -2.76
C ASN A 51 1.88 26.18 -3.12
N ILE A 52 1.22 25.62 -2.11
CA ILE A 52 -0.04 24.86 -2.24
C ILE A 52 -1.08 25.52 -1.33
N ASP A 53 -2.31 25.63 -1.80
CA ASP A 53 -3.39 26.36 -1.11
C ASP A 53 -3.67 25.86 0.33
N ASN A 54 -3.57 24.54 0.56
CA ASN A 54 -3.76 23.92 1.86
C ASN A 54 -3.16 22.51 1.92
N ASP A 55 -3.14 21.93 3.12
CA ASP A 55 -2.69 20.57 3.39
C ASP A 55 -3.79 19.51 3.32
N LYS A 56 -5.01 19.88 2.89
CA LYS A 56 -6.18 19.00 2.93
C LYS A 56 -6.15 17.96 1.83
N CYS A 57 -6.60 16.75 2.16
CA CYS A 57 -6.66 15.61 1.25
C CYS A 57 -7.42 15.94 -0.02
N VAL A 58 -6.82 15.64 -1.17
CA VAL A 58 -7.43 15.86 -2.49
C VAL A 58 -8.76 15.14 -2.69
N HIS A 59 -9.02 14.05 -1.96
CA HIS A 59 -10.23 13.25 -2.12
C HIS A 59 -11.38 13.75 -1.24
N CYS A 60 -11.15 13.99 0.05
CA CYS A 60 -12.22 14.38 0.98
C CYS A 60 -12.28 15.89 1.25
N GLY A 61 -11.18 16.63 1.05
CA GLY A 61 -11.09 18.07 1.34
C GLY A 61 -11.16 18.45 2.83
N ILE A 62 -11.26 17.49 3.75
CA ILE A 62 -11.54 17.73 5.17
C ILE A 62 -10.29 17.55 6.04
N GLU A 63 -9.68 16.37 5.93
CA GLU A 63 -8.54 15.97 6.74
C GLU A 63 -7.21 16.26 6.05
N VAL A 64 -6.13 16.25 6.83
CA VAL A 64 -4.78 16.50 6.35
C VAL A 64 -4.31 15.35 5.43
N GLU A 65 -3.71 15.68 4.28
CA GLU A 65 -3.20 14.72 3.31
C GLU A 65 -1.86 14.10 3.77
N SER A 66 -1.97 13.02 4.53
CA SER A 66 -0.87 12.10 4.82
C SER A 66 -0.93 10.86 3.91
N ARG A 67 0.13 10.04 3.90
CA ARG A 67 0.12 8.74 3.19
C ARG A 67 -1.02 7.86 3.70
N ASP A 68 -1.18 7.81 5.02
CA ASP A 68 -2.12 6.91 5.69
C ASP A 68 -3.55 7.37 5.42
N HIS A 69 -3.80 8.67 5.51
CA HIS A 69 -5.10 9.23 5.16
C HIS A 69 -5.43 9.03 3.69
N LEU A 70 -4.53 9.44 2.78
CA LEU A 70 -4.75 9.37 1.34
C LEU A 70 -5.07 7.95 0.86
N LEU A 71 -4.42 6.93 1.44
CA LEU A 71 -4.53 5.56 0.96
C LEU A 71 -5.47 4.67 1.78
N PHE A 72 -5.73 4.95 3.06
CA PHE A 72 -6.39 3.99 3.95
C PHE A 72 -7.44 4.59 4.89
N GLU A 73 -7.29 5.83 5.34
CA GLU A 73 -8.21 6.42 6.33
C GLU A 73 -9.28 7.31 5.70
N CYS A 74 -9.02 7.88 4.52
CA CYS A 74 -9.98 8.69 3.77
C CYS A 74 -11.23 7.87 3.44
N GLY A 75 -12.42 8.48 3.58
CA GLY A 75 -13.69 7.83 3.23
C GLY A 75 -13.71 7.30 1.80
N PHE A 76 -13.24 8.12 0.84
CA PHE A 76 -13.07 7.70 -0.55
C PHE A 76 -12.16 6.47 -0.69
N ALA A 77 -11.02 6.47 -0.01
CA ALA A 77 -10.08 5.36 -0.07
C ALA A 77 -10.67 4.08 0.55
N ARG A 78 -11.43 4.21 1.65
CA ARG A 78 -12.11 3.07 2.29
C ARG A 78 -13.16 2.44 1.40
N GLU A 79 -13.95 3.26 0.69
CA GLU A 79 -14.93 2.78 -0.28
C GLU A 79 -14.24 2.05 -1.44
N LEU A 80 -13.18 2.64 -2.00
CA LEU A 80 -12.39 2.05 -3.06
C LEU A 80 -11.81 0.68 -2.64
N TRP A 81 -11.21 0.60 -1.45
CA TRP A 81 -10.70 -0.67 -0.93
C TRP A 81 -11.81 -1.67 -0.67
N GLY A 82 -12.97 -1.24 -0.18
CA GLY A 82 -14.14 -2.10 -0.01
C GLY A 82 -14.56 -2.75 -1.33
N ALA A 83 -14.64 -1.98 -2.41
CA ALA A 83 -14.94 -2.49 -3.74
C ALA A 83 -13.85 -3.46 -4.27
N ILE A 84 -12.58 -3.09 -4.13
CA ILE A 84 -11.45 -3.95 -4.57
C ILE A 84 -11.44 -5.27 -3.81
N LEU A 85 -11.58 -5.23 -2.48
CA LEU A 85 -11.57 -6.43 -1.64
C LEU A 85 -12.76 -7.34 -1.95
N ALA A 86 -13.95 -6.77 -2.18
CA ALA A 86 -15.12 -7.52 -2.62
C ALA A 86 -14.89 -8.23 -3.97
N LEU A 87 -14.28 -7.54 -4.95
CA LEU A 87 -13.90 -8.13 -6.23
C LEU A 87 -12.86 -9.27 -6.09
N CYS A 88 -12.03 -9.21 -5.05
CA CYS A 88 -11.06 -10.26 -4.73
C CYS A 88 -11.63 -11.38 -3.83
N GLY A 89 -12.92 -11.36 -3.48
CA GLY A 89 -13.52 -12.34 -2.58
C GLY A 89 -13.01 -12.25 -1.13
N VAL A 90 -12.40 -11.13 -0.74
CA VAL A 90 -11.85 -10.93 0.61
C VAL A 90 -12.84 -10.16 1.46
N ASN A 91 -13.49 -10.84 2.41
CA ASN A 91 -14.42 -10.21 3.34
C ASN A 91 -13.69 -9.59 4.54
N ARG A 92 -13.16 -8.38 4.37
CA ARG A 92 -12.57 -7.59 5.45
C ARG A 92 -12.75 -6.10 5.23
N ARG A 93 -12.51 -5.31 6.28
CA ARG A 93 -12.36 -3.86 6.17
C ARG A 93 -10.89 -3.47 6.16
N VAL A 94 -10.60 -2.41 5.42
CA VAL A 94 -9.29 -1.76 5.44
C VAL A 94 -9.10 -0.99 6.75
N SER A 95 -7.88 -0.96 7.25
CA SER A 95 -7.49 -0.36 8.54
C SER A 95 -6.29 0.57 8.36
N SER A 96 -5.54 0.84 9.44
CA SER A 96 -4.34 1.70 9.36
C SER A 96 -3.25 1.09 8.49
N TRP A 97 -2.36 1.94 7.98
CA TRP A 97 -1.22 1.52 7.16
C TRP A 97 -0.40 0.39 7.81
N GLU A 98 -0.14 0.46 9.11
CA GLU A 98 0.67 -0.54 9.82
C GLU A 98 0.04 -1.92 9.75
N ARG A 99 -1.29 -1.98 9.92
CA ARG A 99 -2.06 -3.22 9.86
C ARG A 99 -2.11 -3.77 8.44
N GLU A 100 -2.29 -2.89 7.45
CA GLU A 100 -2.29 -3.30 6.04
C GLU A 100 -0.92 -3.78 5.58
N LEU A 101 0.16 -3.11 5.98
CA LEU A 101 1.52 -3.55 5.68
C LEU A 101 1.82 -4.91 6.34
N ALA A 102 1.47 -5.08 7.62
CA ALA A 102 1.67 -6.34 8.33
C ALA A 102 0.90 -7.48 7.67
N TRP A 103 -0.36 -7.24 7.30
CA TRP A 103 -1.17 -8.20 6.57
C TRP A 103 -0.57 -8.54 5.20
N ALA A 104 -0.16 -7.54 4.41
CA ALA A 104 0.45 -7.76 3.11
C ALA A 104 1.72 -8.61 3.21
N ILE A 105 2.60 -8.32 4.19
CA ILE A 105 3.80 -9.12 4.46
C ILE A 105 3.43 -10.56 4.82
N HIS A 106 2.39 -10.75 5.63
CA HIS A 106 1.92 -12.08 6.04
C HIS A 106 1.35 -12.87 4.84
N CYS A 107 0.43 -12.29 4.08
CA CYS A 107 -0.19 -12.93 2.92
C CYS A 107 0.83 -13.24 1.82
N PHE A 108 1.85 -12.40 1.60
CA PHE A 108 2.91 -12.71 0.63
C PHE A 108 3.77 -13.90 1.04
N LYS A 109 4.06 -14.05 2.33
CA LYS A 109 4.76 -15.25 2.85
C LYS A 109 3.89 -16.50 2.67
N ALA A 110 2.59 -16.37 2.87
CA ALA A 110 1.63 -17.45 2.71
C ALA A 110 1.50 -17.90 1.24
N CYS A 111 1.45 -16.97 0.28
CA CYS A 111 1.40 -17.26 -1.16
C CYS A 111 2.71 -17.78 -1.78
N MET A 112 3.85 -17.72 -1.08
CA MET A 112 5.09 -18.38 -1.50
C MET A 112 5.04 -19.90 -1.29
N GLY A 113 4.13 -20.40 -0.43
CA GLY A 113 3.63 -21.77 -0.50
C GLY A 113 2.43 -21.80 -1.43
N TRP A 114 2.38 -22.73 -2.37
CA TRP A 114 1.31 -22.86 -3.38
C TRP A 114 -0.09 -23.15 -2.78
N SER A 115 -0.22 -23.14 -1.46
CA SER A 115 -1.39 -23.56 -0.70
C SER A 115 -2.44 -22.45 -0.50
N CYS A 116 -2.10 -21.17 -0.60
CA CYS A 116 -3.03 -20.10 -0.19
C CYS A 116 -4.01 -19.61 -1.24
N VAL A 117 -3.87 -19.98 -2.51
CA VAL A 117 -4.90 -19.69 -3.52
C VAL A 117 -6.11 -20.62 -3.36
N TRP A 118 -5.93 -21.81 -2.77
CA TRP A 118 -6.98 -22.82 -2.60
C TRP A 118 -7.78 -22.71 -1.30
N HIS A 119 -7.55 -21.69 -0.46
CA HIS A 119 -8.31 -21.51 0.78
C HIS A 119 -9.37 -20.39 0.72
N LEU A 120 -9.54 -19.76 -0.45
CA LEU A 120 -10.63 -18.81 -0.72
C LEU A 120 -11.73 -19.38 -1.64
N GLU A 121 -11.61 -20.64 -2.05
CA GLU A 121 -12.62 -21.42 -2.78
C GLU A 121 -13.04 -22.60 -1.88
N GLY A 122 -13.91 -22.35 -0.91
CA GLY A 122 -14.25 -23.40 0.05
C GLY A 122 -15.41 -23.11 0.98
N GLU A 123 -16.53 -22.59 0.46
CA GLU A 123 -17.85 -22.82 1.06
C GLU A 123 -18.89 -23.06 -0.04
N LYS A 124 -19.10 -24.34 -0.37
CA LYS A 124 -20.43 -24.88 -0.66
C LYS A 124 -20.84 -25.74 0.52
#